data_AF-A0A8X6MKB9-F1
#
_entry.id   AF-A0A8X6MKB9-F1
#
_cell.length_a   1.000
_cell.length_b   1.000
_cell.length_c   1.000
_cell.angle_alpha   90.00
_cell.angle_beta   90.00
_cell.angle_gamma   90.00
#
_symmetry.space_group_name_H-M   'P 1'
#
loop_
_entity.id
_entity.type
_entity.pdbx_description
1 polymer ?
#
loop_
_entity_poly.entity_id
_entity_poly.type
_entity_poly.pdbx_seq_one_letter_code
_entity_poly.pdbx_strand_id
1 'polypeptide(L)'
;MNIDIRGLYDTSLRKNVGAEVFPFACPQCPYTSHYKSNLNRHIRKHSGERPFVCKICGKSFVQKCYLRSHEISHSLKKIYVCSVCQLSLRTQDSLKIHMLSHKD
;
A
#
# COMPACT_ATOMS: atom_id res chain seq x y z
N MET A 1 -44.87 22.78 0.03
CA MET A 1 -44.28 21.44 -0.04
C MET A 1 -42.79 21.60 0.26
N ASN A 2 -42.40 21.37 1.52
CA ASN A 2 -41.01 21.35 1.97
C ASN A 2 -40.97 20.44 3.19
N ILE A 3 -40.32 19.28 3.06
CA ILE A 3 -40.08 18.37 4.17
C ILE A 3 -38.69 18.71 4.69
N ASP A 4 -38.63 19.27 5.89
CA ASP A 4 -37.38 19.54 6.62
C ASP A 4 -36.90 18.25 7.29
N ILE A 5 -35.67 17.84 7.00
CA ILE A 5 -35.10 16.53 7.38
C ILE A 5 -34.31 16.64 8.70
N ARG A 6 -34.81 17.44 9.66
CA ARG A 6 -34.17 17.72 10.95
C ARG A 6 -34.60 16.77 12.08
N GLY A 7 -34.66 15.47 11.81
CA GLY A 7 -35.41 14.54 12.67
C GLY A 7 -34.75 13.24 13.11
N LEU A 8 -33.42 13.05 13.06
CA LEU A 8 -32.80 11.79 13.52
C LEU A 8 -31.58 11.98 14.42
N TYR A 9 -31.72 12.79 15.47
CA TYR A 9 -30.86 12.70 16.66
C TYR A 9 -31.72 12.49 17.91
N ASP A 10 -32.58 11.46 17.91
CA ASP A 10 -33.25 11.07 19.15
C ASP A 10 -32.22 10.44 20.11
N THR A 11 -31.89 11.15 21.19
CA THR A 11 -30.91 10.79 22.21
C THR A 11 -31.46 9.85 23.31
N SER A 12 -32.48 9.06 23.02
CA SER A 12 -33.17 8.25 24.04
C SER A 12 -32.96 6.73 23.91
N LEU A 13 -31.71 6.27 23.95
CA LEU A 13 -31.38 4.88 24.31
C LEU A 13 -30.15 4.82 25.22
N ARG A 14 -30.39 4.78 26.53
CA ARG A 14 -29.39 4.38 27.53
C ARG A 14 -29.57 2.89 27.84
N LYS A 15 -28.76 2.01 27.22
CA LYS A 15 -28.40 0.68 27.76
C LYS A 15 -26.99 0.28 27.30
N ASN A 16 -26.09 0.26 28.29
CA ASN A 16 -24.96 -0.63 28.56
C ASN A 16 -24.10 -1.26 27.44
N VAL A 17 -22.79 -1.27 27.76
CA VAL A 17 -21.63 -1.91 27.10
C VAL A 17 -21.07 -1.12 25.92
N GLY A 18 -19.82 -0.66 26.09
CA GLY A 18 -19.07 0.07 25.07
C GLY A 18 -18.87 -0.77 23.82
N ALA A 19 -19.78 -0.62 22.85
CA ALA A 19 -19.60 -1.14 21.52
C ALA A 19 -18.60 -0.22 20.81
N GLU A 20 -17.39 -0.73 20.56
CA GLU A 20 -16.44 -0.06 19.68
C GLU A 20 -17.08 0.12 18.31
N VAL A 21 -17.48 1.36 18.00
CA VAL A 21 -18.02 1.68 16.68
C VAL A 21 -16.83 1.80 15.72
N PHE A 22 -16.81 0.92 14.72
CA PHE A 22 -15.87 0.97 13.61
C PHE A 22 -16.58 1.59 12.38
N PRO A 23 -16.60 2.93 12.26
CA PRO A 23 -17.43 3.63 11.26
C PRO A 23 -17.05 3.34 9.80
N PHE A 24 -15.88 2.74 9.55
CA PHE A 24 -15.39 2.48 8.20
C PHE A 24 -15.39 0.98 7.90
N ALA A 25 -16.39 0.52 7.14
CA ALA A 25 -16.54 -0.86 6.71
C ALA A 25 -16.05 -1.09 5.28
N CYS A 26 -15.47 -2.27 5.05
CA CYS A 26 -15.10 -2.72 3.71
C CYS A 26 -16.31 -3.23 2.94
N PRO A 27 -16.50 -2.81 1.67
CA PRO A 27 -17.63 -3.29 0.86
C PRO A 27 -17.45 -4.72 0.34
N GLN A 28 -16.24 -5.30 0.44
CA GLN A 28 -15.90 -6.59 -0.16
C GLN A 28 -15.69 -7.70 0.87
N CYS A 29 -15.60 -7.39 2.16
CA CYS A 29 -15.46 -8.38 3.23
C CYS A 29 -15.85 -7.80 4.59
N PRO A 30 -15.94 -8.62 5.66
CA PRO A 30 -16.36 -8.17 6.99
C PRO A 30 -15.37 -7.23 7.73
N TYR A 31 -14.30 -6.76 7.09
CA TYR A 31 -13.32 -5.91 7.74
C TYR A 31 -13.89 -4.52 8.05
N THR A 32 -13.71 -4.06 9.28
CA THR A 32 -14.04 -2.71 9.73
C THR A 32 -12.84 -2.03 10.37
N SER A 33 -12.86 -0.71 10.44
CA SER A 33 -11.79 0.06 11.09
C SER A 33 -12.28 1.38 11.68
N HIS A 34 -11.54 1.90 12.66
CA HIS A 34 -11.80 3.23 13.24
C HIS A 34 -11.33 4.38 12.36
N TYR A 35 -10.46 4.13 11.38
CA TYR A 35 -9.83 5.17 10.58
C TYR A 35 -10.01 4.89 9.09
N LYS A 36 -10.46 5.90 8.34
CA LYS A 36 -10.61 5.82 6.87
C LYS A 36 -9.30 5.41 6.17
N SER A 37 -8.15 5.84 6.70
CA SER A 37 -6.82 5.46 6.16
C SER A 37 -6.55 3.95 6.28
N ASN A 38 -7.02 3.30 7.34
CA ASN A 38 -6.93 1.85 7.50
C ASN A 38 -7.83 1.12 6.52
N LEU A 39 -9.07 1.59 6.34
CA LEU A 39 -9.98 1.07 5.32
C LEU A 39 -9.39 1.22 3.91
N ASN A 40 -8.89 2.40 3.54
CA ASN A 40 -8.28 2.64 2.23
C ASN A 40 -7.09 1.69 1.99
N ARG A 41 -6.23 1.51 2.98
CA ARG A 41 -5.11 0.56 2.93
C ARG A 41 -5.59 -0.89 2.81
N HIS A 42 -6.66 -1.24 3.53
CA HIS A 42 -7.26 -2.56 3.45
C HIS A 42 -7.81 -2.85 2.04
N ILE A 43 -8.52 -1.89 1.43
CA ILE A 43 -9.13 -2.05 0.09
C ILE A 43 -8.07 -2.39 -0.97
N ARG A 44 -6.83 -1.92 -0.83
CA ARG A 44 -5.71 -2.29 -1.72
C ARG A 44 -5.41 -3.79 -1.75
N LYS A 45 -5.78 -4.54 -0.72
CA LYS A 45 -5.68 -6.01 -0.72
C LYS A 45 -6.61 -6.65 -1.74
N HIS A 46 -7.77 -6.04 -1.98
CA HIS A 46 -8.75 -6.51 -2.96
C HIS A 46 -8.41 -6.04 -4.37
N SER A 47 -8.08 -4.76 -4.53
CA SER A 47 -7.75 -4.21 -5.86
C SER A 47 -6.38 -4.65 -6.39
N GLY A 48 -5.49 -5.11 -5.51
CA GLY A 48 -4.10 -5.40 -5.84
C GLY A 48 -3.22 -4.16 -6.08
N GLU A 49 -3.76 -2.96 -5.85
CA GLU A 49 -3.05 -1.69 -6.03
C GLU A 49 -1.81 -1.62 -5.12
N ARG A 50 -0.65 -1.34 -5.72
CA ARG A 50 0.64 -1.23 -5.04
C ARG A 50 1.32 0.10 -5.42
N PRO A 51 0.87 1.22 -4.83
CA PRO A 51 1.29 2.55 -5.28
C PRO A 51 2.74 2.90 -4.94
N PHE A 52 3.39 2.13 -4.07
CA PHE A 52 4.75 2.43 -3.63
C PHE A 52 5.75 1.57 -4.41
N VAL A 53 6.41 2.16 -5.40
CA VAL A 53 7.33 1.47 -6.30
C VAL A 53 8.78 1.73 -5.88
N CYS A 54 9.57 0.66 -5.78
CA CYS A 54 11.01 0.75 -5.60
C CYS A 54 11.65 1.30 -6.88
N LYS A 55 12.33 2.45 -6.79
CA LYS A 55 13.02 3.05 -7.94
C LYS A 55 14.23 2.25 -8.41
N ILE A 56 14.75 1.36 -7.58
CA ILE A 56 15.94 0.56 -7.87
C ILE A 56 15.54 -0.69 -8.69
N CYS A 57 14.56 -1.47 -8.24
CA CYS A 57 14.21 -2.74 -8.89
C CYS A 57 12.78 -2.81 -9.45
N GLY A 58 12.01 -1.72 -9.39
CA GLY A 58 10.62 -1.67 -9.90
C GLY A 58 9.59 -2.43 -9.07
N LYS A 59 10.00 -3.15 -8.01
CA LYS A 59 9.07 -3.90 -7.16
C LYS A 59 8.14 -2.95 -6.41
N SER A 60 6.85 -3.27 -6.39
CA SER A 60 5.81 -2.41 -5.81
C SER A 60 5.23 -2.97 -4.51
N PHE A 61 4.75 -2.07 -3.64
CA PHE A 61 4.27 -2.38 -2.29
C PHE A 61 2.95 -1.65 -1.97
N VAL A 62 2.13 -2.27 -1.12
CA VAL A 62 0.85 -1.71 -0.64
C VAL A 62 1.05 -0.55 0.35
N GLN A 63 2.19 -0.53 1.06
CA GLN A 63 2.51 0.45 2.11
C GLN A 63 3.93 1.00 1.97
N LYS A 64 4.12 2.26 2.35
CA LYS A 64 5.42 2.96 2.35
C LYS A 64 6.45 2.32 3.29
N CYS A 65 6.02 1.83 4.46
CA CYS A 65 6.93 1.17 5.41
C CYS A 65 7.56 -0.10 4.80
N TYR A 66 6.80 -0.89 4.04
CA TYR A 66 7.32 -2.07 3.36
C TYR A 66 8.29 -1.71 2.23
N LEU A 67 8.02 -0.64 1.48
CA LEU A 67 8.98 -0.11 0.52
C LEU A 67 10.29 0.29 1.23
N ARG A 68 10.22 1.04 2.33
CA ARG A 68 11.41 1.46 3.09
C ARG A 68 12.23 0.28 3.58
N SER A 69 11.59 -0.72 4.19
CA SER A 69 12.29 -1.95 4.64
C SER A 69 12.92 -2.70 3.46
N HIS A 70 12.25 -2.72 2.31
CA HIS A 70 12.78 -3.32 1.10
C HIS A 70 13.98 -2.54 0.54
N GLU A 71 13.95 -1.21 0.52
CA GLU A 71 15.06 -0.37 0.09
C GLU A 71 16.30 -0.58 0.97
N ILE A 72 16.14 -0.76 2.28
CA ILE A 72 17.25 -1.12 3.18
C ILE A 72 17.88 -2.45 2.76
N SER A 73 17.09 -3.41 2.25
CA SER A 73 17.62 -4.69 1.78
C SER A 73 18.52 -4.54 0.55
N HIS A 74 18.39 -3.47 -0.24
CA HIS A 74 19.30 -3.14 -1.33
C HIS A 74 20.64 -2.59 -0.84
N SER A 75 20.66 -1.90 0.31
CA SER A 75 21.92 -1.47 0.93
C SER A 75 22.66 -2.64 1.59
N LEU A 76 21.91 -3.60 2.17
CA LEU A 76 22.49 -4.80 2.79
C LEU A 76 22.90 -5.85 1.75
N LYS A 77 22.22 -5.92 0.62
CA LYS A 77 22.58 -6.78 -0.52
C LYS A 77 23.13 -5.89 -1.62
N LYS A 78 24.46 -5.82 -1.76
CA LYS A 78 25.10 -5.10 -2.88
C LYS A 78 24.48 -5.55 -4.20
N ILE A 79 23.69 -4.68 -4.79
CA ILE A 79 23.08 -4.86 -6.11
C ILE A 79 23.73 -3.92 -7.11
N TYR A 80 23.74 -4.36 -8.36
CA TYR A 80 24.45 -3.73 -9.46
C TYR A 80 23.41 -3.18 -10.44
N VAL A 81 23.40 -1.87 -10.64
CA VAL A 81 22.39 -1.18 -11.45
C VAL A 81 22.96 -0.90 -12.84
N CYS A 82 22.20 -1.24 -13.88
CA CYS A 82 22.54 -0.87 -15.26
C CYS A 82 22.42 0.65 -15.44
N SER A 83 23.50 1.30 -15.89
CA SER A 83 23.50 2.74 -16.15
C SER A 83 22.63 3.17 -17.33
N VAL A 84 22.31 2.25 -18.25
CA VAL A 84 21.52 2.52 -19.46
C VAL A 84 20.02 2.40 -19.18
N CYS A 85 19.55 1.25 -18.68
CA CYS A 85 18.12 0.97 -18.51
C CYS A 85 17.64 0.88 -17.06
N GLN A 86 18.51 1.15 -16.08
CA GLN A 86 18.21 1.11 -14.64
C GLN A 86 17.77 -0.26 -14.10
N LEU A 87 18.01 -1.34 -14.86
CA LEU A 87 17.78 -2.71 -14.39
C LEU A 87 18.70 -3.05 -13.21
N SER A 88 18.11 -3.58 -12.13
CA SER A 88 18.85 -4.04 -10.95
C SER A 88 19.19 -5.53 -11.02
N LEU A 89 20.46 -5.85 -10.87
CA LEU A 89 21.01 -7.21 -10.96
C LEU A 89 21.69 -7.60 -9.64
N ARG A 90 21.66 -8.90 -9.33
CA ARG A 90 22.09 -9.44 -8.03
C ARG A 90 23.61 -9.57 -7.90
N THR A 91 24.34 -9.62 -9.00
CA THR A 91 25.79 -9.80 -9.03
C THR A 91 26.42 -8.89 -10.08
N GLN A 92 27.72 -8.61 -9.91
CA GLN A 92 28.48 -7.78 -10.85
C GLN A 92 28.59 -8.46 -12.22
N ASP A 93 28.71 -9.79 -12.26
CA ASP A 93 28.86 -10.53 -13.51
C ASP A 93 27.55 -10.56 -14.30
N SER A 94 26.40 -10.67 -13.62
CA SER A 94 25.11 -10.49 -14.30
C SER A 94 24.98 -9.09 -14.90
N LEU A 95 25.50 -8.05 -14.24
CA LEU A 95 25.57 -6.71 -14.84
C LEU A 95 26.50 -6.68 -16.06
N LYS A 96 27.71 -7.24 -15.98
CA LYS A 96 28.64 -7.27 -17.12
C LYS A 96 28.03 -7.95 -18.34
N ILE A 97 27.38 -9.11 -18.15
CA ILE A 97 26.71 -9.84 -19.24
C ILE A 97 25.55 -9.02 -19.80
N HIS A 98 24.72 -8.45 -18.92
CA HIS A 98 23.62 -7.58 -19.35
C HIS A 98 24.10 -6.37 -20.16
N MET A 99 25.23 -5.77 -19.81
CA MET A 99 25.77 -4.63 -20.57
C MET A 99 26.14 -4.96 -22.01
N LEU A 100 26.26 -6.24 -22.38
CA LEU A 100 26.43 -6.65 -23.77
C LEU A 100 25.17 -6.47 -24.61
N SER A 101 23.98 -6.48 -24.00
CA SER A 101 22.70 -6.27 -24.72
C SER A 101 22.43 -4.81 -25.09
N HIS A 102 23.30 -3.87 -24.70
CA HIS A 102 23.21 -2.44 -25.03
C HIS A 102 24.30 -2.01 -26.02
N LYS A 103 25.12 -2.95 -26.50
CA LYS A 103 26.18 -2.69 -27.47
C LYS A 103 25.65 -3.06 -28.86
N ASP A 104 24.76 -2.22 -29.38
CA ASP A 104 24.51 -2.14 -30.82
C ASP A 104 25.44 -1.08 -31.42
#